data_AF-A0A3B9BP27-F1
#
_entry.id   AF-A0A3B9BP27-F1
#
_cell.length_a   1.000
_cell.length_b   1.000
_cell.length_c   1.000
_cell.angle_alpha   90.00
_cell.angle_beta   90.00
_cell.angle_gamma   90.00
#
_symmetry.space_group_name_H-M   'P 1'
#
loop_
_entity.id
_entity.type
_entity.pdbx_description
1 polymer ?
#
loop_
_entity_poly.entity_id
_entity_poly.type
_entity_poly.pdbx_seq_one_letter_code
_entity_poly.pdbx_strand_id
1 'polypeptide(L)' 'MSVADDIRQIIEDQFAPKSLDIVNDSEKHAGHAGANETGETHFHLTIVSERFTGLPPVARHRLVMAALKPL' A
#
# COMPACT_ATOMS: atom_id res chain seq x y z
N MET A 1 2.72 -15.85 0.49
CA MET A 1 3.35 -14.53 0.37
C MET A 1 2.94 -13.72 1.58
N SER A 2 3.76 -12.77 2.01
CA SER A 2 3.32 -11.79 3.03
C SER A 2 2.39 -10.76 2.38
N VAL A 3 1.55 -10.09 3.17
CA VAL A 3 0.72 -8.98 2.66
C VAL A 3 1.62 -7.89 2.08
N ALA A 4 2.78 -7.65 2.69
CA ALA A 4 3.78 -6.72 2.17
C ALA A 4 4.28 -7.09 0.76
N ASP A 5 4.49 -8.38 0.48
CA ASP A 5 4.91 -8.85 -0.85
C ASP A 5 3.80 -8.69 -1.88
N ASP A 6 2.55 -8.99 -1.50
CA ASP A 6 1.41 -8.83 -2.39
C ASP A 6 1.16 -7.34 -2.73
N ILE A 7 1.27 -6.45 -1.74
CA ILE A 7 1.25 -5.00 -1.94
C ILE A 7 2.35 -4.58 -2.92
N ARG A 8 3.59 -5.05 -2.71
CA ARG A 8 4.73 -4.71 -3.59
C ARG A 8 4.45 -5.11 -5.03
N GLN A 9 4.05 -6.36 -5.26
CA GLN A 9 3.77 -6.89 -6.59
C GLN A 9 2.69 -6.07 -7.31
N ILE A 10 1.56 -5.82 -6.64
CA ILE A 10 0.45 -5.04 -7.21
C ILE A 10 0.89 -3.63 -7.58
N ILE A 11 1.66 -2.97 -6.71
CA ILE A 11 2.12 -1.59 -6.97
C ILE A 11 3.15 -1.54 -8.09
N GLU A 12 4.09 -2.49 -8.13
CA GLU A 12 5.08 -2.59 -9.20
C GLU A 12 4.41 -2.81 -10.57
N ASP A 13 3.46 -3.73 -10.64
CA ASP A 13 2.75 -4.08 -11.88
C ASP A 13 1.86 -2.96 -12.40
N GLN A 14 1.08 -2.30 -11.53
CA GLN A 14 0.07 -1.32 -11.95
C GLN A 14 0.62 0.10 -12.10
N PHE A 15 1.69 0.43 -11.36
CA PHE A 15 2.18 1.80 -11.27
C PHE A 15 3.59 1.99 -11.82
N ALA A 16 4.35 0.92 -12.07
CA ALA A 16 5.75 0.99 -12.53
C ALA A 16 6.54 2.10 -11.81
N PRO A 17 6.60 2.07 -10.47
CA PRO A 17 7.12 3.17 -9.69
C PRO A 17 8.62 3.35 -9.94
N LYS A 18 9.06 4.61 -9.98
CA LYS A 18 10.49 4.96 -9.94
C LYS A 18 11.08 4.73 -8.55
N SER A 19 10.23 4.80 -7.52
CA SER A 19 10.57 4.49 -6.13
C SER A 19 9.32 4.03 -5.38
N LEU A 20 9.47 2.98 -4.58
CA LEU A 20 8.44 2.39 -3.73
C LEU A 20 9.05 2.06 -2.37
N ASP A 21 8.49 2.65 -1.32
CA ASP A 21 8.77 2.31 0.08
C ASP A 21 7.49 1.80 0.74
N ILE A 22 7.61 0.69 1.47
CA ILE A 22 6.50 0.02 2.16
C ILE A 22 6.94 -0.22 3.60
N VAL A 23 6.28 0.44 4.55
CA VAL A 23 6.52 0.30 5.99
C VAL A 23 5.33 -0.40 6.63
N ASN A 24 5.57 -1.54 7.28
CA ASN A 24 4.56 -2.20 8.11
C ASN A 24 4.54 -1.54 9.49
N ASP A 25 3.45 -0.85 9.81
CA ASP A 25 3.23 -0.13 11.06
C ASP A 25 2.26 -0.88 11.99
N SER A 26 1.96 -2.16 11.70
CA SER A 26 0.97 -2.95 12.44
C SER A 26 1.31 -3.15 13.91
N GLU A 27 2.59 -3.16 14.28
CA GLU A 27 3.02 -3.26 15.68
C GLU A 27 2.58 -2.06 16.53
N LYS A 28 2.43 -0.86 15.92
CA LYS A 28 1.88 0.33 16.59
C LYS A 28 0.41 0.16 16.97
N HIS A 29 -0.24 -0.88 16.45
CA HIS A 29 -1.64 -1.22 16.69
C HIS A 29 -1.82 -2.60 17.35
N ALA A 30 -0.73 -3.24 17.80
CA ALA A 30 -0.78 -4.51 18.50
C ALA A 30 -1.67 -4.40 19.77
N GLY A 31 -2.74 -5.19 19.84
CA GLY A 31 -3.69 -5.21 20.96
C GLY A 31 -5.02 -4.48 20.72
N HIS A 32 -5.22 -3.81 19.58
CA HIS A 32 -6.53 -3.28 19.17
C HIS A 32 -7.38 -4.34 18.42
N ALA A 33 -8.71 -4.16 18.40
CA ALA A 33 -9.70 -5.08 17.82
C ALA A 33 -9.55 -5.38 16.30
N GLY A 34 -8.51 -4.86 15.64
CA GLY A 34 -8.18 -5.11 14.24
C GLY A 34 -6.86 -5.86 14.03
N ALA A 35 -6.15 -6.27 15.09
CA ALA A 35 -4.92 -7.07 14.95
C ALA A 35 -5.27 -8.48 14.44
N ASN A 36 -4.76 -8.85 13.26
CA ASN A 36 -4.84 -10.20 12.72
C ASN A 36 -3.64 -11.04 13.18
N GLU A 37 -3.74 -12.36 13.04
CA GLU A 37 -2.69 -13.31 13.46
C GLU A 37 -1.35 -13.08 12.74
N THR A 38 -1.37 -12.42 11.58
CA THR A 38 -0.16 -12.14 10.77
C THR A 38 0.57 -10.88 11.23
N GLY A 39 -0.08 -9.98 11.98
CA GLY A 39 0.51 -8.68 12.31
C GLY A 39 0.73 -7.80 11.08
N GLU A 40 -0.11 -7.95 10.06
CA GLU A 40 -0.04 -7.20 8.80
C GLU A 40 -1.41 -6.58 8.50
N THR A 41 -1.68 -5.43 9.13
CA THR A 41 -2.96 -4.72 9.10
C THR A 41 -2.83 -3.25 8.73
N HIS A 42 -1.67 -2.65 8.97
CA HIS A 42 -1.41 -1.24 8.72
C HIS A 42 -0.10 -1.07 7.98
N PHE A 43 -0.17 -0.39 6.84
CA PHE A 43 0.95 -0.10 5.98
C PHE A 43 1.01 1.37 5.61
N HIS A 44 2.21 1.93 5.61
CA HIS A 44 2.52 3.22 5.01
C HIS A 44 3.23 2.98 3.69
N LEU A 45 2.73 3.58 2.60
CA LEU A 45 3.35 3.50 1.29
C LEU A 45 3.81 4.88 0.84
N THR A 46 5.06 4.97 0.38
CA THR A 46 5.56 6.12 -0.39
C THR A 46 5.81 5.67 -1.82
N ILE A 47 5.09 6.27 -2.77
CA ILE A 47 5.13 5.85 -4.18
C ILE A 47 5.48 7.05 -5.07
N VAL A 48 6.52 6.91 -5.88
CA VAL A 48 6.88 7.87 -6.94
C VAL A 48 6.61 7.23 -8.29
N SER A 49 5.63 7.74 -9.05
CA SER A 49 5.27 7.21 -10.37
C SER A 49 4.75 8.31 -11.30
N GLU A 50 5.04 8.17 -12.60
CA GLU A 50 4.49 9.04 -13.64
C GLU A 50 2.98 8.87 -13.81
N ARG A 51 2.42 7.74 -13.36
CA ARG A 51 0.96 7.47 -13.37
C ARG A 51 0.16 8.47 -12.54
N PHE A 52 0.81 9.23 -11.67
CA PHE A 52 0.19 10.28 -10.87
C PHE A 52 0.19 11.67 -11.53
N THR A 53 0.83 11.82 -12.69
CA THR A 53 0.93 13.09 -13.41
C THR A 53 -0.46 13.64 -13.76
N GLY A 54 -0.70 14.91 -13.44
CA GLY A 54 -1.99 15.56 -13.70
C GLY A 54 -3.14 15.14 -12.78
N LEU A 55 -2.94 14.17 -11.87
CA LEU A 55 -3.96 13.74 -10.92
C LEU A 55 -3.90 14.58 -9.63
N PRO A 56 -5.06 15.05 -9.10
CA PRO A 56 -5.12 15.67 -7.78
C PRO A 56 -4.84 14.63 -6.68
N PRO A 57 -4.42 15.04 -5.47
CA PRO A 57 -4.03 14.12 -4.40
C PRO A 57 -5.06 13.02 -4.11
N VAL A 58 -6.34 13.39 -3.95
CA VAL A 58 -7.42 12.43 -3.67
C VAL A 58 -7.58 11.39 -4.78
N ALA A 59 -7.37 11.76 -6.05
CA ALA A 59 -7.46 10.81 -7.16
C ALA A 59 -6.29 9.82 -7.14
N ARG A 60 -5.08 10.25 -6.75
CA ARG A 60 -3.93 9.35 -6.56
C ARG A 60 -4.22 8.32 -5.48
N HIS A 61 -4.73 8.76 -4.32
CA HIS A 61 -5.12 7.86 -3.23
C HIS A 61 -6.20 6.88 -3.67
N ARG A 62 -7.27 7.34 -4.34
CA ARG A 62 -8.33 6.45 -4.84
C ARG A 62 -7.80 5.42 -5.83
N LEU A 63 -6.87 5.81 -6.71
CA LEU A 63 -6.27 4.91 -7.68
C LEU A 63 -5.46 3.80 -6.98
N VAL A 64 -4.63 4.16 -5.99
CA VAL A 64 -3.86 3.20 -5.20
C VAL A 64 -4.79 2.28 -4.39
N MET A 65 -5.79 2.83 -3.70
CA MET A 65 -6.76 2.04 -2.95
C MET A 65 -7.57 1.10 -3.84
N ALA A 66 -7.93 1.52 -5.06
CA ALA A 66 -8.62 0.66 -6.01
C ALA A 66 -7.75 -0.52 -6.47
N ALA A 67 -6.45 -0.29 -6.68
CA ALA A 67 -5.50 -1.35 -7.03
C ALA A 67 -5.33 -2.38 -5.91
N LEU A 68 -5.29 -1.93 -4.65
CA LEU A 68 -5.09 -2.78 -3.47
C LEU A 68 -6.37 -3.42 -2.93
N LYS A 69 -7.56 -3.02 -3.39
CA LYS A 69 -8.85 -3.54 -2.93
C LYS A 69 -9.00 -5.08 -2.88
N PRO A 70 -8.36 -5.88 -3.75
CA PRO A 70 -8.45 -7.33 -3.68
C PRO A 70 -7.68 -7.99 -2.52
N LEU A 71 -6.84 -7.25 -1.81
CA LEU A 71 -6.14 -7.68 -0.58
C LEU A 71 -7.05 -7.52 0.64
#